data_AF-A0A151ASA9-F1
#
_entry.id   AF-A0A151ASA9-F1
#
_cell.length_a   1.000
_cell.length_b   1.000
_cell.length_c   1.000
_cell.angle_alpha   90.00
_cell.angle_beta   90.00
_cell.angle_gamma   90.00
#
_symmetry.space_group_name_H-M   'P 1'
#
loop_
_entity.id
_entity.type
_entity.pdbx_description
1 polymer ?
#
loop_
_entity_poly.entity_id
_entity_poly.type
_entity_poly.pdbx_seq_one_letter_code
_entity_poly.pdbx_strand_id
1 'polypeptide(L)'
;MVVLKKGEEGFVLEFTLFVGIIFFFIFGMLVYSMRANATSVCISAAREAARTLAVTHSPEQAKARAVEVVQTALYTGSRAGGSRPGEPRKAFDPDQPNPTRPDVVLQDDGTWCRAWVYYHLPNAVPGLPKLLDSRASLLDRYITVGGYAVFKREVE
;
A
#
# COMPACT_ATOMS: atom_id res chain seq x y z
N MET A 1 32.05 -2.28 -34.39
CA MET A 1 32.69 -2.95 -33.24
C MET A 1 33.37 -1.85 -32.44
N VAL A 2 32.72 -1.35 -31.39
CA VAL A 2 33.28 -0.27 -30.56
C VAL A 2 34.26 -0.93 -29.59
N VAL A 3 35.56 -0.68 -29.80
CA VAL A 3 36.61 -1.12 -28.89
C VAL A 3 36.67 -0.08 -27.78
N LEU A 4 36.03 -0.37 -26.64
CA LEU A 4 36.17 0.42 -25.42
C LEU A 4 37.62 0.32 -24.94
N LYS A 5 38.28 1.46 -24.69
CA LYS A 5 39.63 1.45 -24.12
C LYS A 5 39.53 0.96 -22.67
N LYS A 6 40.44 0.06 -22.27
CA LYS A 6 40.55 -0.60 -20.96
C LYS A 6 40.56 0.32 -19.71
N GLY A 7 40.60 1.65 -19.88
CA GLY A 7 40.46 2.66 -18.81
C GLY A 7 39.10 3.38 -18.77
N GLU A 8 38.31 3.34 -19.85
CA GLU A 8 36.95 3.88 -19.90
C GLU A 8 35.94 2.93 -19.23
N GLU A 9 36.21 1.62 -19.26
CA GLU A 9 35.34 0.60 -18.65
C GLU A 9 35.23 0.77 -17.11
N GLY A 10 36.33 1.12 -16.43
CA GLY A 10 36.32 1.38 -14.99
C GLY A 10 35.51 2.62 -14.61
N PHE A 11 35.68 3.70 -15.38
CA PHE A 11 34.95 4.95 -15.18
C PHE A 11 33.45 4.80 -15.48
N VAL A 12 33.08 4.08 -16.54
CA VAL A 12 31.68 3.82 -16.89
C VAL A 12 31.01 2.93 -15.82
N LEU A 13 31.72 1.94 -15.29
CA LEU A 13 31.19 1.08 -14.22
C LEU A 13 30.98 1.87 -12.92
N GLU A 14 31.97 2.65 -12.50
CA GLU A 14 31.90 3.49 -11.30
C GLU A 14 30.76 4.52 -11.42
N PHE A 15 30.67 5.21 -12.55
CA PHE A 15 29.59 6.15 -12.83
C PHE A 15 28.21 5.47 -12.81
N THR A 16 28.08 4.29 -13.43
CA THR A 16 26.81 3.54 -13.46
C THR A 16 26.38 3.11 -12.06
N LEU A 17 27.31 2.60 -11.25
CA LEU A 17 27.04 2.20 -9.87
C LEU A 17 26.64 3.41 -9.02
N PHE A 18 27.39 4.50 -9.11
CA PHE A 18 27.15 5.72 -8.37
C PHE A 18 25.78 6.33 -8.71
N VAL A 19 25.48 6.45 -10.00
CA VAL A 19 24.18 6.93 -10.50
C VAL A 19 23.05 6.00 -10.06
N GLY A 20 23.24 4.69 -10.13
CA GLY A 20 22.25 3.71 -9.65
C GLY A 20 21.93 3.87 -8.16
N ILE A 21 22.94 4.12 -7.32
CA ILE A 21 22.77 4.40 -5.89
C ILE A 21 22.00 5.69 -5.67
N ILE A 22 22.34 6.77 -6.39
CA ILE A 22 21.62 8.04 -6.30
C ILE A 22 20.15 7.87 -6.67
N PHE A 23 19.86 7.22 -7.80
CA PHE A 23 18.48 6.96 -8.23
C PHE A 23 17.71 6.10 -7.23
N PHE A 24 18.38 5.11 -6.62
CA PHE A 24 17.78 4.33 -5.54
C PHE A 24 17.36 5.22 -4.37
N PHE A 25 18.19 6.17 -3.93
CA PHE A 25 17.82 7.07 -2.83
C PHE A 25 16.72 8.06 -3.22
N ILE A 26 16.78 8.65 -4.41
CA ILE A 26 15.77 9.62 -4.87
C ILE A 26 14.39 8.94 -4.99
N PHE A 27 14.30 7.86 -5.76
CA PHE A 27 13.03 7.14 -5.92
C PHE A 27 12.63 6.41 -4.65
N GLY A 28 13.61 5.91 -3.87
CA GLY A 28 13.37 5.27 -2.59
C GLY A 28 12.72 6.22 -1.59
N MET A 29 13.21 7.45 -1.47
CA MET A 29 12.62 8.48 -0.61
C MET A 29 11.22 8.88 -1.09
N LEU A 30 11.01 9.00 -2.40
CA LEU A 30 9.69 9.27 -2.97
C LEU A 30 8.68 8.16 -2.61
N VAL A 31 9.00 6.90 -2.91
CA VAL A 31 8.12 5.76 -2.63
C VAL A 31 7.90 5.57 -1.14
N TYR A 32 8.94 5.79 -0.31
CA TYR A 32 8.81 5.78 1.14
C TYR A 32 7.81 6.84 1.64
N SER A 33 7.88 8.06 1.08
CA SER A 33 6.95 9.14 1.43
C SER A 33 5.52 8.81 1.00
N MET A 34 5.34 8.24 -0.19
CA MET A 34 4.04 7.75 -0.66
C MET A 34 3.48 6.65 0.25
N ARG A 35 4.32 5.73 0.73
CA ARG A 35 3.94 4.69 1.70
C ARG A 35 3.49 5.31 3.02
N ALA A 36 4.25 6.28 3.55
CA ALA A 36 3.90 6.95 4.80
C ALA A 36 2.55 7.66 4.68
N ASN A 37 2.32 8.37 3.57
CA ASN A 37 1.03 8.99 3.26
C ASN A 37 -0.10 7.95 3.17
N ALA A 38 0.09 6.88 2.39
CA ALA A 38 -0.91 5.83 2.24
C ALA A 38 -1.26 5.15 3.58
N THR A 39 -0.27 4.92 4.44
CA THR A 39 -0.49 4.38 5.78
C THR A 39 -1.36 5.30 6.63
N SER A 40 -1.08 6.61 6.62
CA SER A 40 -1.88 7.62 7.32
C SER A 40 -3.33 7.66 6.83
N VAL A 41 -3.53 7.58 5.51
CA VAL A 41 -4.86 7.52 4.90
C VAL A 41 -5.60 6.25 5.31
N CYS A 42 -4.98 5.08 5.26
CA CYS A 42 -5.62 3.83 5.67
C CYS A 42 -6.03 3.85 7.15
N ILE A 43 -5.19 4.42 8.03
CA ILE A 43 -5.54 4.58 9.47
C ILE A 43 -6.75 5.50 9.61
N SER A 44 -6.76 6.63 8.90
CA SER A 44 -7.89 7.57 8.93
C SER A 44 -9.17 6.94 8.40
N ALA A 45 -9.09 6.22 7.27
CA ALA A 45 -10.21 5.50 6.68
C ALA A 45 -10.75 4.41 7.62
N ALA A 46 -9.88 3.63 8.26
CA ALA A 46 -10.29 2.63 9.23
C ALA A 46 -11.00 3.25 10.44
N ARG A 47 -10.52 4.41 10.93
CA ARG A 47 -11.16 5.13 12.04
C ARG A 47 -12.54 5.64 11.68
N GLU A 48 -12.69 6.26 10.51
CA GLU A 48 -13.99 6.73 10.06
C GLU A 48 -14.96 5.57 9.81
N ALA A 49 -14.49 4.49 9.19
CA ALA A 49 -15.31 3.30 8.98
C ALA A 49 -15.78 2.65 10.29
N ALA A 50 -14.86 2.44 11.25
CA ALA A 50 -15.20 1.85 12.54
C ALA A 50 -16.13 2.76 13.36
N ARG A 51 -15.95 4.09 13.31
CA ARG A 51 -16.87 5.05 13.94
C ARG A 51 -18.25 4.99 13.29
N THR A 52 -18.34 5.05 11.96
CA THR A 52 -19.62 4.97 11.25
C THR A 52 -20.33 3.65 11.59
N LEU A 53 -19.61 2.54 11.61
CA LEU A 53 -20.18 1.25 12.00
C LEU A 53 -20.71 1.26 13.45
N ALA A 54 -19.97 1.89 14.37
CA ALA A 54 -20.36 1.97 15.78
C ALA A 54 -21.63 2.80 16.02
N VAL A 55 -21.86 3.83 15.20
CA VAL A 55 -22.98 4.79 15.33
C VAL A 55 -24.19 4.36 14.50
N THR A 56 -23.98 3.96 13.24
CA THR A 56 -25.09 3.68 12.31
C THR A 56 -25.46 2.21 12.24
N HIS A 57 -24.63 1.33 12.80
CA HIS A 57 -24.78 -0.13 12.77
C HIS A 57 -24.91 -0.71 11.36
N SER A 58 -24.55 0.06 10.32
CA SER A 58 -24.67 -0.33 8.92
C SER A 58 -23.28 -0.58 8.32
N PRO A 59 -22.96 -1.84 7.93
CA PRO A 59 -21.68 -2.16 7.30
C PRO A 59 -21.53 -1.51 5.91
N GLU A 60 -22.63 -1.30 5.19
CA GLU A 60 -22.62 -0.65 3.88
C GLU A 60 -22.19 0.81 3.98
N GLN A 61 -22.76 1.55 4.95
CA GLN A 61 -22.39 2.95 5.18
C GLN A 61 -20.95 3.08 5.66
N ALA A 62 -20.53 2.24 6.61
CA ALA A 62 -19.17 2.23 7.13
C ALA A 62 -18.13 1.96 6.03
N LYS A 63 -18.45 1.01 5.13
CA LYS A 63 -17.61 0.70 3.97
C LYS A 63 -17.55 1.85 2.99
N ALA A 64 -18.69 2.46 2.66
CA ALA A 64 -18.74 3.63 1.76
C ALA A 64 -17.86 4.78 2.29
N ARG A 65 -17.88 5.03 3.61
CA ARG A 65 -17.00 6.02 4.24
C ARG A 65 -15.53 5.67 4.14
N ALA A 66 -15.16 4.41 4.33
CA ALA A 66 -13.77 3.96 4.13
C ALA A 66 -13.30 4.23 2.69
N VAL A 67 -14.15 3.87 1.71
CA VAL A 67 -13.88 4.03 0.28
C VAL A 67 -13.71 5.50 -0.09
N GLU A 68 -14.60 6.36 0.39
CA GLU A 68 -14.55 7.81 0.15
C GLU A 68 -13.24 8.43 0.64
N VAL A 69 -12.82 8.09 1.87
CA VAL A 69 -11.55 8.61 2.43
C VAL A 69 -10.36 8.17 1.59
N VAL A 70 -10.30 6.89 1.21
CA VAL A 70 -9.19 6.36 0.40
C VAL A 70 -9.18 6.98 -0.99
N GLN A 71 -10.32 7.04 -1.68
CA GLN A 71 -10.42 7.56 -3.05
C GLN A 71 -10.17 9.07 -3.13
N THR A 72 -10.44 9.82 -2.06
CA THR A 72 -10.16 11.26 -1.99
C THR A 72 -8.66 11.54 -1.89
N ALA A 73 -7.90 10.69 -1.21
CA ALA A 73 -6.49 10.95 -0.90
C ALA A 73 -5.49 10.12 -1.72
N LEU A 74 -5.91 8.97 -2.26
CA LEU A 74 -5.03 8.02 -2.96
C LEU A 74 -5.60 7.60 -4.31
N TYR A 75 -4.69 7.28 -5.23
CA TYR A 75 -5.06 6.80 -6.56
C TYR A 75 -5.34 5.28 -6.56
N THR A 76 -6.61 4.92 -6.60
CA THR A 76 -7.07 3.52 -6.47
C THR A 76 -7.05 2.71 -7.77
N GLY A 77 -7.03 3.39 -8.93
CA GLY A 77 -7.14 2.75 -10.25
C GLY A 77 -5.86 2.07 -10.76
N SER A 78 -4.75 2.17 -10.03
CA SER A 78 -3.49 1.57 -10.46
C SER A 78 -3.54 0.04 -10.31
N ARG A 79 -2.95 -0.67 -11.29
CA ARG A 79 -2.68 -2.10 -11.14
C ARG A 79 -1.52 -2.26 -10.16
N ALA A 80 -1.77 -2.94 -9.04
CA ALA A 80 -0.73 -3.30 -8.09
C ALA A 80 -0.54 -4.81 -8.22
N GLY A 81 0.62 -5.28 -8.67
CA GLY A 81 0.84 -6.70 -8.94
C GLY A 81 -0.03 -7.28 -10.06
N GLY A 82 -0.15 -8.61 -10.11
CA GLY A 82 -1.22 -9.28 -10.85
C GLY A 82 -0.77 -10.27 -11.92
N SER A 83 0.53 -10.60 -12.00
CA SER A 83 0.99 -11.64 -12.92
C SER A 83 0.98 -13.04 -12.28
N ARG A 84 0.90 -13.11 -10.94
CA ARG A 84 0.99 -14.38 -10.20
C ARG A 84 -0.20 -14.60 -9.26
N PRO A 85 -0.62 -15.85 -9.06
CA PRO A 85 -1.59 -16.19 -8.00
C PRO A 85 -1.09 -15.69 -6.63
N GLY A 86 -1.97 -15.06 -5.86
CA GLY A 86 -1.65 -14.51 -4.53
C GLY A 86 -1.13 -13.09 -4.52
N GLU A 87 -0.93 -12.45 -5.67
CA GLU A 87 -0.64 -11.01 -5.75
C GLU A 87 -1.94 -10.18 -5.79
N PRO A 88 -1.93 -8.96 -5.24
CA PRO A 88 -2.97 -7.98 -5.51
C PRO A 88 -3.14 -7.80 -7.02
N ARG A 89 -4.33 -7.34 -7.42
CA ARG A 89 -4.68 -7.01 -8.80
C ARG A 89 -4.77 -5.49 -9.00
N LYS A 90 -5.20 -4.78 -7.95
CA LYS A 90 -5.40 -3.33 -7.92
C LYS A 90 -4.74 -2.75 -6.67
N ALA A 91 -4.49 -1.45 -6.69
CA ALA A 91 -4.06 -0.75 -5.50
C ALA A 91 -5.11 -0.74 -4.39
N PHE A 92 -6.39 -0.73 -4.77
CA PHE A 92 -7.51 -0.79 -3.84
C PHE A 92 -8.74 -1.43 -4.49
N ASP A 93 -9.29 -2.46 -3.86
CA ASP A 93 -10.53 -3.13 -4.20
C ASP A 93 -11.33 -3.42 -2.92
N PRO A 94 -12.33 -2.59 -2.59
CA PRO A 94 -13.07 -2.71 -1.33
C PRO A 94 -14.06 -3.89 -1.35
N ASP A 95 -14.38 -4.44 -2.52
CA ASP A 95 -15.44 -5.43 -2.72
C ASP A 95 -14.90 -6.82 -2.98
N GLN A 96 -13.83 -6.93 -3.76
CA GLN A 96 -13.29 -8.21 -4.20
C GLN A 96 -11.98 -8.56 -3.50
N PRO A 97 -11.68 -9.86 -3.32
CA PRO A 97 -10.40 -10.29 -2.79
C PRO A 97 -9.20 -9.69 -3.52
N ASN A 98 -8.32 -9.04 -2.76
CA ASN A 98 -7.14 -8.35 -3.25
C ASN A 98 -6.00 -8.48 -2.22
N PRO A 99 -5.20 -9.57 -2.22
CA PRO A 99 -5.34 -10.82 -2.97
C PRO A 99 -6.28 -11.85 -2.34
N THR A 100 -6.35 -11.94 -1.01
CA THR A 100 -7.10 -13.01 -0.31
C THR A 100 -8.40 -12.53 0.33
N ARG A 101 -8.51 -11.23 0.58
CA ARG A 101 -9.63 -10.57 1.25
C ARG A 101 -9.86 -9.20 0.60
N PRO A 102 -11.06 -8.61 0.69
CA PRO A 102 -11.27 -7.25 0.24
C PRO A 102 -10.42 -6.25 1.05
N ASP A 103 -10.13 -5.11 0.45
CA ASP A 103 -9.30 -4.08 1.07
C ASP A 103 -10.03 -3.31 2.18
N VAL A 104 -11.34 -3.48 2.32
CA VAL A 104 -12.10 -2.99 3.48
C VAL A 104 -12.75 -4.19 4.16
N VAL A 105 -12.31 -4.46 5.39
CA VAL A 105 -12.84 -5.54 6.24
C VAL A 105 -13.47 -4.91 7.47
N LEU A 106 -14.74 -5.22 7.70
CA LEU A 106 -15.51 -4.75 8.84
C LEU A 106 -15.91 -5.94 9.72
N GLN A 107 -15.94 -5.73 11.03
CA GLN A 107 -16.41 -6.71 11.99
C GLN A 107 -17.15 -6.02 13.12
N ASP A 108 -18.32 -6.54 13.46
CA ASP A 108 -19.14 -6.08 14.59
C ASP A 108 -19.47 -7.29 15.47
N ASP A 109 -19.05 -7.27 16.73
CA ASP A 109 -19.32 -8.33 17.71
C ASP A 109 -20.43 -7.97 18.71
N GLY A 110 -21.17 -6.88 18.45
CA GLY A 110 -22.22 -6.37 19.33
C GLY A 110 -21.72 -5.49 20.48
N THR A 111 -20.40 -5.43 20.72
CA THR A 111 -19.80 -4.54 21.74
C THR A 111 -18.76 -3.59 21.12
N TRP A 112 -18.03 -4.08 20.12
CA TRP A 112 -16.92 -3.43 19.45
C TRP A 112 -17.07 -3.56 17.94
N CYS A 113 -16.98 -2.42 17.28
CA CYS A 113 -16.93 -2.32 15.83
C CYS A 113 -15.47 -2.14 15.43
N ARG A 114 -14.98 -3.03 14.57
CA ARG A 114 -13.59 -3.08 14.08
C ARG A 114 -13.58 -2.86 12.58
N ALA A 115 -12.59 -2.11 12.12
CA ALA A 115 -12.35 -1.93 10.69
C ALA A 115 -10.86 -2.09 10.38
N TRP A 116 -10.58 -2.81 9.29
CA TRP A 116 -9.28 -2.86 8.64
C TRP A 116 -9.41 -2.30 7.24
N VAL A 117 -8.51 -1.41 6.87
CA VAL A 117 -8.43 -0.85 5.52
C VAL A 117 -7.02 -1.08 4.99
N TYR A 118 -6.90 -1.72 3.84
CA TYR A 118 -5.64 -2.03 3.17
C TYR A 118 -5.49 -1.21 1.89
N TYR A 119 -4.25 -1.01 1.48
CA TYR A 119 -3.91 -0.39 0.21
C TYR A 119 -2.58 -0.95 -0.31
N HIS A 120 -2.51 -1.24 -1.60
CA HIS A 120 -1.33 -1.80 -2.25
C HIS A 120 -0.66 -0.74 -3.12
N LEU A 121 0.37 -0.10 -2.56
CA LEU A 121 1.14 0.92 -3.26
C LEU A 121 2.05 0.26 -4.32
N PRO A 122 1.94 0.61 -5.62
CA PRO A 122 2.89 0.15 -6.62
C PRO A 122 4.32 0.60 -6.29
N ASN A 123 5.27 -0.31 -6.48
CA ASN A 123 6.69 -0.07 -6.20
C ASN A 123 7.52 -0.27 -7.46
N ALA A 124 8.29 0.77 -7.82
CA ALA A 124 9.24 0.75 -8.93
C ALA A 124 10.70 0.60 -8.46
N VAL A 125 10.96 0.59 -7.15
CA VAL A 125 12.32 0.56 -6.58
C VAL A 125 12.65 -0.85 -6.11
N PRO A 126 13.54 -1.59 -6.81
CA PRO A 126 13.97 -2.90 -6.37
C PRO A 126 14.59 -2.85 -4.98
N GLY A 127 14.35 -3.86 -4.16
CA GLY A 127 14.89 -3.98 -2.80
C GLY A 127 14.15 -3.17 -1.74
N LEU A 128 13.47 -2.08 -2.10
CA LEU A 128 12.77 -1.23 -1.13
C LEU A 128 11.68 -1.97 -0.33
N PRO A 129 10.82 -2.82 -0.92
CA PRO A 129 9.85 -3.60 -0.14
C PRO A 129 10.52 -4.49 0.90
N LYS A 130 11.66 -5.12 0.55
CA LYS A 130 12.44 -5.97 1.46
C LYS A 130 13.00 -5.19 2.66
N LEU A 131 13.38 -3.92 2.43
CA LEU A 131 13.87 -3.04 3.50
C LEU A 131 12.76 -2.62 4.46
N LEU A 132 11.53 -2.47 3.95
CA LEU A 132 10.38 -1.99 4.72
C LEU A 132 9.58 -3.13 5.37
N ASP A 133 9.61 -4.31 4.76
CA ASP A 133 9.05 -5.55 5.28
C ASP A 133 10.01 -6.71 4.98
N SER A 134 10.57 -7.28 6.05
CA SER A 134 11.45 -8.45 5.97
C SER A 134 10.84 -9.67 5.28
N ARG A 135 9.51 -9.76 5.19
CA ARG A 135 8.78 -10.85 4.55
C ARG A 135 8.58 -10.65 3.05
N ALA A 136 8.73 -9.42 2.56
CA ALA A 136 8.63 -9.12 1.13
C ALA A 136 9.79 -9.77 0.34
N SER A 137 9.59 -9.92 -0.96
CA SER A 137 10.66 -10.24 -1.91
C SER A 137 11.45 -8.99 -2.28
N LEU A 138 12.71 -9.17 -2.68
CA LEU A 138 13.53 -8.09 -3.23
C LEU A 138 12.91 -7.46 -4.49
N LEU A 139 12.14 -8.22 -5.25
CA LEU A 139 11.54 -7.79 -6.52
C LEU A 139 10.02 -7.59 -6.42
N ASP A 140 9.48 -7.42 -5.21
CA ASP A 140 8.07 -7.13 -5.06
C ASP A 140 7.71 -5.80 -5.73
N ARG A 141 6.63 -5.85 -6.51
CA ARG A 141 6.14 -4.73 -7.32
C ARG A 141 5.14 -3.85 -6.58
N TYR A 142 4.91 -4.14 -5.31
CA TYR A 142 3.98 -3.41 -4.48
C TYR A 142 4.40 -3.47 -3.01
N ILE A 143 3.89 -2.52 -2.24
CA ILE A 143 4.02 -2.45 -0.79
C ILE A 143 2.61 -2.37 -0.23
N THR A 144 2.22 -3.37 0.56
CA THR A 144 0.91 -3.37 1.23
C THR A 144 1.01 -2.57 2.52
N VAL A 145 0.12 -1.60 2.69
CA VAL A 145 -0.07 -0.86 3.93
C VAL A 145 -1.49 -1.10 4.43
N GLY A 146 -1.70 -0.87 5.73
CA GLY A 146 -3.03 -0.99 6.29
C GLY A 146 -3.21 -0.14 7.54
N GLY A 147 -4.47 0.20 7.79
CA GLY A 147 -4.95 0.84 8.99
C GLY A 147 -5.91 -0.07 9.73
N TYR A 148 -5.93 0.06 11.05
CA TYR A 148 -6.85 -0.65 11.92
C TYR A 148 -7.42 0.32 12.95
N ALA A 149 -8.71 0.20 13.21
CA ALA A 149 -9.36 0.93 14.29
C ALA A 149 -10.45 0.09 14.93
N VAL A 150 -10.72 0.40 16.19
CA VAL A 150 -11.79 -0.20 16.99
C VAL A 150 -12.54 0.90 17.73
N PHE A 151 -13.86 0.83 17.71
CA PHE A 151 -14.76 1.72 18.43
C PHE A 151 -15.76 0.91 19.23
N LYS A 152 -16.15 1.42 20.40
CA LYS A 152 -17.23 0.81 21.18
C LYS A 152 -18.54 1.08 20.45
N ARG A 153 -19.36 0.04 20.28
CA ARG A 153 -20.68 0.15 19.67
C ARG A 153 -21.59 1.03 20.54
N GLU A 154 -22.28 1.98 19.92
CA GLU A 154 -23.30 2.77 20.63
C GLU A 154 -24.53 1.90 20.90
N VAL A 155 -25.20 2.15 22.03
CA VAL A 155 -26.41 1.42 22.42
C VAL A 155 -27.60 2.23 21.90
N GLU A 156 -28.52 1.59 21.18
CA GLU A 156 -29.80 2.18 20.81
C GLU A 156 -30.64 2.58 22.04
#